data_AF-A0A9P7F4D1-F1
#
_entry.id   AF-A0A9P7F4D1-F1
#
_cell.length_a   1.000
_cell.length_b   1.000
_cell.length_c   1.000
_cell.angle_alpha   90.00
_cell.angle_beta   90.00
_cell.angle_gamma   90.00
#
_symmetry.space_group_name_H-M   'P 1'
#
loop_
_entity.id
_entity.type
_entity.pdbx_description
1 polymer ?
#
loop_
_entity_poly.entity_id
_entity_poly.type
_entity_poly.pdbx_seq_one_letter_code
_entity_poly.pdbx_strand_id
1 'polypeptide(L)' 'KYVEKHGCRKMFHVGSNSSCRQHIRGHYAVYKQKCMALKIPENHHAIPRAFVKAAQEGNKQMK' A
#
# COMPACT_ATOMS: atom_id res chain seq x y z
N LYS A 1 -2.92 -30.13 12.96
CA LYS A 1 -2.50 -29.67 11.62
C LYS A 1 -2.79 -28.16 11.49
N TYR A 2 -1.79 -27.32 11.24
CA TYR A 2 -1.92 -25.84 11.25
C TYR A 2 -2.88 -25.33 10.15
N VAL A 3 -2.92 -26.01 9.00
CA VAL A 3 -3.80 -25.70 7.86
C VAL A 3 -5.28 -25.86 8.22
N GLU A 4 -5.63 -26.93 8.93
CA GLU A 4 -7.00 -27.17 9.40
C GLU A 4 -7.45 -26.11 10.41
N LYS A 5 -6.51 -25.55 11.20
CA LYS A 5 -6.80 -24.55 12.23
C LYS A 5 -6.89 -23.10 11.70
N HIS A 6 -6.17 -22.78 10.62
CA HIS A 6 -5.98 -21.39 10.18
C HIS A 6 -6.30 -21.12 8.71
N GLY A 7 -6.51 -22.17 7.91
CA GLY A 7 -6.86 -22.08 6.50
C GLY A 7 -5.68 -21.72 5.58
N CYS A 8 -5.81 -22.12 4.32
CA CYS A 8 -4.82 -21.89 3.26
C CYS A 8 -4.46 -20.39 3.10
N ARG A 9 -5.41 -19.49 3.34
CA ARG A 9 -5.22 -18.03 3.18
C ARG A 9 -4.14 -17.44 4.11
N LYS A 10 -4.00 -17.95 5.33
CA LYS A 10 -2.94 -17.56 6.28
C LYS A 10 -1.61 -18.21 5.95
N MET A 11 -1.64 -19.45 5.45
CA MET A 11 -0.44 -20.22 5.12
C MET A 11 0.26 -19.68 3.87
N PHE A 12 -0.49 -19.48 2.79
CA PHE A 12 0.06 -19.06 1.49
C PHE A 12 0.24 -17.55 1.35
N HIS A 13 0.08 -16.76 2.43
CA HIS A 13 0.21 -15.30 2.42
C HIS A 13 -0.64 -14.60 1.32
N VAL A 14 -1.73 -15.25 0.88
CA VAL A 14 -2.61 -14.78 -0.21
C VAL A 14 -3.51 -13.63 0.25
N GLY A 15 -3.64 -13.43 1.56
CA GLY A 15 -4.21 -12.21 2.11
C GLY A 15 -3.16 -11.12 2.08
N SER A 16 -3.27 -10.18 1.13
CA SER A 16 -2.46 -8.94 1.00
C SER A 16 -1.78 -8.60 2.32
N ASN A 17 -0.52 -8.99 2.44
CA ASN A 17 0.14 -9.02 3.72
C ASN A 17 0.33 -7.58 4.21
N SER A 18 -0.01 -7.33 5.47
CA SER A 18 0.26 -6.01 6.06
C SER A 18 1.75 -5.68 5.99
N SER A 19 2.61 -6.69 5.96
CA SER A 19 4.06 -6.56 5.86
C SER A 19 4.53 -5.99 4.52
N CYS A 20 4.07 -6.46 3.34
CA CYS A 20 4.46 -5.83 2.07
C CYS A 20 3.84 -4.43 1.95
N ARG A 21 2.63 -4.20 2.47
CA ARG A 21 2.08 -2.83 2.52
C ARG A 21 2.96 -1.89 3.35
N GLN A 22 3.45 -2.33 4.50
CA GLN A 22 4.38 -1.55 5.32
C GLN A 22 5.73 -1.34 4.62
N HIS A 23 6.28 -2.38 3.99
CA HIS A 23 7.53 -2.30 3.24
C HIS A 23 7.42 -1.32 2.06
N ILE A 24 6.35 -1.40 1.27
CA ILE A 24 6.07 -0.47 0.16
C ILE A 24 5.95 0.96 0.67
N ARG A 25 5.31 1.19 1.83
CA ARG A 25 5.23 2.53 2.42
C ARG A 25 6.60 3.09 2.79
N GLY A 26 7.54 2.25 3.26
CA GLY A 26 8.92 2.64 3.52
C GLY A 26 9.69 3.04 2.25
N HIS A 27 9.36 2.41 1.12
CA HIS A 27 9.97 2.69 -0.20
C HIS A 27 8.99 3.30 -1.20
N TYR A 28 8.08 4.17 -0.73
CA TYR A 28 6.96 4.66 -1.53
C TYR A 28 7.38 5.41 -2.80
N ALA A 29 8.51 6.13 -2.77
CA ALA A 29 9.05 6.81 -3.94
C ALA A 29 9.36 5.84 -5.11
N VAL A 30 10.00 4.71 -4.80
CA VAL A 30 10.33 3.66 -5.79
C VAL A 30 9.06 3.00 -6.31
N TYR A 31 8.08 2.78 -5.42
CA TYR A 31 6.77 2.24 -5.79
C TYR A 31 6.03 3.16 -6.76
N LYS A 32 5.96 4.47 -6.45
CA LYS A 32 5.31 5.48 -7.29
C LYS A 32 5.94 5.58 -8.68
N GLN A 33 7.27 5.60 -8.74
CA GLN A 33 8.01 5.62 -10.02
C GLN A 33 7.70 4.39 -10.88
N LYS A 34 7.66 3.19 -10.26
CA LYS A 34 7.29 1.95 -10.96
C LYS A 34 5.84 1.96 -11.43
N CYS A 35 4.91 2.44 -10.61
CA CYS A 35 3.51 2.59 -11.00
C CYS A 35 3.35 3.55 -12.18
N MET A 36 4.06 4.68 -12.18
CA MET A 36 4.05 5.66 -13.27
C MET A 36 4.65 5.07 -14.56
N ALA A 37 5.79 4.37 -14.46
CA ALA A 37 6.44 3.73 -15.60
C ALA A 37 5.55 2.64 -16.25
N LEU A 38 4.83 1.89 -15.42
CA LEU A 38 3.93 0.83 -15.86
C LEU A 38 2.51 1.32 -16.17
N LYS A 39 2.22 2.61 -15.98
CA LYS A 39 0.87 3.21 -16.09
C LYS A 39 -0.19 2.48 -15.25
N ILE A 40 0.20 1.96 -14.09
CA ILE A 40 -0.69 1.24 -13.17
C ILE A 40 -1.18 2.22 -12.10
N PRO A 41 -2.50 2.24 -11.79
CA PRO A 41 -3.01 3.04 -10.70
C PRO A 41 -2.41 2.59 -9.36
N GLU A 42 -1.95 3.55 -8.57
CA GLU A 42 -1.40 3.28 -7.24
C GLU A 42 -2.48 2.67 -6.32
N ASN A 43 -2.10 1.64 -5.56
CA ASN A 43 -3.01 1.04 -4.60
C ASN A 43 -3.22 1.98 -3.41
N HIS A 44 -4.47 2.38 -3.12
CA HIS A 44 -4.81 3.30 -2.04
C HIS A 44 -4.28 2.84 -0.66
N HIS A 45 -4.17 1.53 -0.42
CA HIS A 45 -3.62 1.00 0.83
C HIS A 45 -2.09 1.11 0.94
N ALA A 46 -1.39 1.25 -0.18
CA ALA A 46 0.07 1.40 -0.24
C ALA A 46 0.51 2.86 -0.06
N ILE A 47 -0.39 3.83 -0.27
CA ILE A 47 -0.11 5.25 -0.09
C ILE A 47 0.13 5.55 1.39
N PRO A 48 1.30 6.11 1.78
CA PRO A 48 1.55 6.49 3.16
C PRO A 48 0.63 7.65 3.57
N ARG A 49 0.13 7.60 4.81
CA ARG A 49 -0.81 8.60 5.34
C ARG A 49 -0.25 10.03 5.33
N ALA A 50 1.07 10.19 5.44
CA ALA A 50 1.74 11.50 5.37
C ALA A 50 1.51 12.19 4.02
N PHE A 51 1.56 11.44 2.91
CA PHE A 51 1.28 11.97 1.58
C PHE A 51 -0.20 12.28 1.38
N VAL A 52 -1.09 11.46 1.97
CA VAL A 52 -2.54 11.73 1.94
C VAL A 52 -2.86 13.04 2.66
N LYS A 53 -2.26 13.29 3.83
CA LYS A 53 -2.46 14.54 4.58
C LYS A 53 -1.90 15.76 3.84
N ALA A 54 -0.69 15.66 3.29
CA ALA A 54 -0.08 16.74 2.51
C ALA A 54 -0.92 17.11 1.26
N ALA A 55 -1.49 16.12 0.57
CA ALA A 55 -2.40 16.36 -0.56
C ALA A 55 -3.72 17.03 -0.14
N GLN A 56 -4.21 16.77 1.08
CA GLN A 56 -5.41 17.44 1.60
C GLN A 56 -5.14 18.85 2.12
N GLU A 57 -3.94 19.13 2.64
CA GLU A 57 -3.56 20.46 3.10
C GLU A 57 -3.24 21.42 1.95
N GLY A 58 -2.69 20.92 0.83
CA GLY A 58 -2.57 21.71 -0.40
C GLY A 58 -3.93 22.10 -1.02
N ASN A 59 -4.98 21.30 -0.80
CA ASN A 59 -6.33 21.61 -1.26
C ASN A 59 -7.06 22.64 -0.35
N LYS A 60 -6.59 22.84 0.89
CA LYS A 60 -7.16 23.84 1.82
C LYS A 60 -6.68 25.27 1.58
N GLN A 61 -5.58 25.48 0.86
CA GLN A 61 -5.06 26.83 0.54
C GLN A 61 -5.69 27.45 -0.72
N MET A 62 -6.58 26.74 -1.42
CA MET A 62 -7.33 27.26 -2.55
C MET A 62 -8.84 27.24 -2.26
N LYS A 63 -9.22 27.70 -1.07
CA LYS A 63 -10.61 28.02 -0.73
C LYS A 63 -10.71 29.36 -0.06
#